data_AF-A0A7S1D0H5-F1
#
_entry.id   AF-A0A7S1D0H5-F1
#
_cell.length_a   1.000
_cell.length_b   1.000
_cell.length_c   1.000
_cell.angle_alpha   90.00
_cell.angle_beta   90.00
_cell.angle_gamma   90.00
#
_symmetry.space_group_name_H-M   'P 1'
#
loop_
_entity.id
_entity.type
_entity.pdbx_description
1 polymer ?
#
loop_
_entity_poly.entity_id
_entity_poly.type
_entity_poly.pdbx_seq_one_letter_code
_entity_poly.pdbx_strand_id
1 'polypeptide(L)'
;EDSDDDDDSEEYSTDGSYRRERDRRKRKRKRRKDSRKRHERSSSPSPPPAVAGASSSFGKYGLIKQSDYHKYQRSFQVWMEEVKGIHSFNGPKWELQQYFSEFAEDFNTATFPHVKYYNYEEWEMKEYQKQKDKERKHASKSAVLADELRHQAQQRLKAQQRQAADEQLLLATMKNSDKIQDMKRQAKLQSELRHAYKTGDKERYSMLQRKLEGGDR
;
A
#
# COMPACT_ATOMS: atom_id res chain seq x y z
N GLU A 1 -37.68 -11.61 63.43
CA GLU A 1 -37.50 -10.25 62.91
C GLU A 1 -36.74 -10.38 61.61
N ASP A 2 -37.35 -9.82 60.57
CA ASP A 2 -36.90 -9.76 59.17
C ASP A 2 -35.49 -9.17 58.99
N SER A 3 -34.81 -9.61 57.94
CA SER A 3 -34.13 -8.67 57.03
C SER A 3 -33.87 -9.36 55.68
N ASP A 4 -34.62 -8.90 54.68
CA ASP A 4 -34.39 -9.09 53.25
C ASP A 4 -33.07 -8.42 52.80
N ASP A 5 -32.38 -9.01 51.83
CA ASP A 5 -31.44 -8.32 50.94
C ASP A 5 -31.49 -9.01 49.56
N ASP A 6 -32.21 -8.39 48.64
CA ASP A 6 -32.25 -8.64 47.20
C ASP A 6 -30.99 -8.04 46.53
N ASP A 7 -30.22 -8.85 45.77
CA ASP A 7 -29.23 -8.35 44.80
C ASP A 7 -29.60 -8.88 43.40
N ASP A 8 -30.39 -8.06 42.70
CA ASP A 8 -30.69 -8.13 41.29
C ASP A 8 -29.55 -7.46 40.50
N SER A 9 -28.81 -8.23 39.73
CA SER A 9 -27.73 -7.71 38.87
C SER A 9 -27.95 -8.14 37.41
N GLU A 10 -28.41 -7.15 36.64
CA GLU A 10 -28.88 -7.18 35.26
C GLU A 10 -27.91 -7.78 34.22
N GLU A 11 -28.39 -8.79 33.48
CA GLU A 11 -27.70 -9.39 32.33
C GLU A 11 -27.86 -8.51 31.08
N TYR A 12 -26.88 -7.65 30.79
CA TYR A 12 -26.93 -6.71 29.66
C TYR A 12 -26.83 -7.43 28.30
N SER A 13 -27.93 -7.36 27.55
CA SER A 13 -28.16 -7.90 26.21
C SER A 13 -27.05 -7.58 25.19
N THR A 14 -26.17 -8.55 24.96
CA THR A 14 -25.10 -8.49 23.92
C THR A 14 -25.60 -8.94 22.53
N ASP A 15 -26.89 -9.30 22.41
CA ASP A 15 -27.45 -9.94 21.21
C ASP A 15 -27.76 -8.96 20.06
N GLY A 16 -28.15 -7.73 20.39
CA GLY A 16 -28.56 -6.75 19.37
C GLY A 16 -27.43 -6.25 18.47
N SER A 17 -26.19 -6.21 18.97
CA SER A 17 -25.05 -5.62 18.27
C SER A 17 -24.57 -6.50 17.11
N TYR A 18 -24.52 -7.82 17.31
CA TYR A 18 -24.05 -8.75 16.29
C TYR A 18 -25.02 -8.84 15.10
N ARG A 19 -26.34 -8.73 15.35
CA ARG A 19 -27.35 -8.74 14.28
C ARG A 19 -27.20 -7.54 13.37
N ARG A 20 -26.96 -6.35 13.95
CA ARG A 20 -26.75 -5.09 13.22
C ARG A 20 -25.48 -5.12 12.37
N GLU A 21 -24.39 -5.67 12.92
CA GLU A 21 -23.11 -5.82 12.23
C GLU A 21 -23.22 -6.76 11.02
N ARG A 22 -23.92 -7.89 11.19
CA ARG A 22 -24.18 -8.86 10.12
C ARG A 22 -24.97 -8.26 8.97
N ASP A 23 -25.98 -7.44 9.28
CA ASP A 23 -26.85 -6.84 8.27
C ASP A 23 -26.13 -5.74 7.47
N ARG A 24 -25.28 -4.94 8.13
CA ARG A 24 -24.38 -3.99 7.46
C ARG A 24 -23.43 -4.68 6.48
N ARG A 25 -22.83 -5.82 6.87
CA ARG A 25 -21.94 -6.60 6.00
C ARG A 25 -22.67 -7.15 4.77
N LYS A 26 -23.90 -7.66 4.93
CA LYS A 26 -24.73 -8.12 3.80
C LYS A 26 -25.04 -7.00 2.80
N ARG A 27 -25.44 -5.82 3.29
CA ARG A 27 -25.72 -4.64 2.43
C ARG A 27 -24.49 -4.19 1.65
N LYS A 28 -23.31 -4.16 2.29
CA LYS A 28 -22.04 -3.79 1.63
C LYS A 28 -21.65 -4.78 0.53
N ARG A 29 -21.86 -6.08 0.75
CA ARG A 29 -21.59 -7.13 -0.25
C ARG A 29 -22.54 -7.04 -1.45
N LYS A 30 -23.84 -6.75 -1.21
CA LYS A 30 -24.84 -6.55 -2.28
C LYS A 30 -24.48 -5.34 -3.17
N ARG A 31 -24.14 -4.19 -2.57
CA ARG A 31 -23.71 -2.98 -3.31
C ARG A 31 -22.46 -3.23 -4.17
N ARG A 32 -21.47 -3.96 -3.65
CA ARG A 32 -20.27 -4.32 -4.43
C ARG A 32 -20.57 -5.23 -5.62
N LYS A 33 -21.48 -6.20 -5.46
CA LYS A 33 -21.88 -7.10 -6.55
C LYS A 33 -22.64 -6.35 -7.65
N ASP A 34 -23.51 -5.42 -7.25
CA ASP A 34 -24.30 -4.62 -8.18
C ASP A 34 -23.43 -3.63 -8.98
N SER A 35 -22.50 -2.96 -8.31
CA SER A 35 -21.51 -2.10 -8.97
C SER A 35 -20.63 -2.85 -9.97
N ARG A 36 -20.19 -4.08 -9.65
CA ARG A 36 -19.45 -4.93 -10.61
C ARG A 36 -20.28 -5.30 -11.84
N LYS A 37 -21.54 -5.70 -11.66
CA LYS A 37 -22.44 -6.02 -12.78
C LYS A 37 -22.69 -4.81 -13.68
N ARG A 38 -22.83 -3.62 -13.10
CA ARG A 38 -23.03 -2.39 -13.87
C ARG A 38 -21.78 -2.02 -14.66
N HIS A 39 -20.59 -2.20 -14.06
CA HIS A 39 -19.32 -1.98 -14.74
C HIS A 39 -19.08 -2.99 -15.88
N GLU A 40 -19.41 -4.27 -15.68
CA GLU A 40 -19.32 -5.28 -16.76
C GLU A 40 -20.30 -4.98 -17.90
N ARG A 41 -21.53 -4.52 -17.60
CA ARG A 41 -22.48 -4.10 -18.64
C ARG A 41 -22.04 -2.85 -19.40
N SER A 42 -21.35 -1.91 -18.74
CA SER A 42 -20.82 -0.72 -19.41
C SER A 42 -19.49 -0.97 -20.13
N SER A 43 -18.72 -1.98 -19.73
CA SER A 43 -17.45 -2.34 -20.38
C SER A 43 -17.59 -3.42 -21.45
N SER A 44 -18.76 -4.06 -21.55
CA SER A 44 -19.05 -5.00 -22.65
C SER A 44 -19.51 -4.21 -23.87
N PRO A 45 -18.81 -4.30 -25.02
CA PRO A 45 -19.27 -3.71 -26.27
C PRO A 45 -20.66 -4.24 -26.60
N SER A 46 -21.57 -3.35 -27.03
CA SER A 46 -22.87 -3.76 -27.57
C SER A 46 -22.65 -4.79 -28.69
N PRO A 47 -23.35 -5.94 -28.70
CA PRO A 47 -23.20 -6.90 -29.80
C PRO A 47 -23.67 -6.24 -31.10
N PRO A 48 -22.91 -6.36 -32.20
CA PRO A 48 -23.34 -5.86 -33.50
C PRO A 48 -24.58 -6.64 -33.98
N PRO A 49 -25.45 -6.01 -34.81
CA PRO A 49 -26.59 -6.71 -35.39
C PRO A 49 -26.10 -7.89 -36.23
N ALA A 50 -26.68 -9.06 -36.00
CA ALA A 50 -26.33 -10.29 -36.68
C ALA A 50 -26.67 -10.21 -38.17
N VAL A 51 -25.64 -10.22 -39.02
CA VAL A 51 -25.75 -10.52 -40.45
C VAL A 51 -24.73 -11.59 -40.80
N ALA A 52 -25.24 -12.65 -41.42
CA ALA A 52 -24.56 -13.89 -41.70
C ALA A 52 -23.52 -13.77 -42.82
N GLY A 53 -22.42 -14.52 -42.70
CA GLY A 53 -21.82 -15.21 -43.85
C GLY A 53 -21.01 -14.41 -44.86
N ALA A 54 -20.15 -13.50 -44.41
CA ALA A 54 -18.86 -13.10 -45.02
C ALA A 54 -18.34 -11.99 -44.11
N SER A 55 -17.05 -11.97 -43.79
CA SER A 55 -16.45 -10.92 -42.96
C SER A 55 -16.49 -9.58 -43.69
N SER A 56 -17.66 -8.93 -43.73
CA SER A 56 -17.78 -7.57 -44.20
C SER A 56 -17.15 -6.69 -43.12
N SER A 57 -15.83 -6.50 -43.23
CA SER A 57 -15.06 -5.52 -42.45
C SER A 57 -15.55 -4.10 -42.73
N PHE A 58 -16.39 -3.94 -43.76
CA PHE A 58 -17.01 -2.70 -44.13
C PHE A 58 -17.84 -2.09 -42.98
N GLY A 59 -17.54 -0.85 -42.63
CA GLY A 59 -18.23 -0.10 -41.58
C GLY A 59 -17.87 -0.49 -40.15
N LYS A 60 -16.84 -1.33 -39.92
CA LYS A 60 -16.44 -1.81 -38.57
C LYS A 60 -16.17 -0.66 -37.58
N TYR A 61 -15.58 0.44 -38.05
CA TYR A 61 -15.26 1.62 -37.24
C TYR A 61 -16.22 2.79 -37.49
N GLY A 62 -17.34 2.54 -38.16
CA GLY A 62 -18.24 3.54 -38.71
C GLY A 62 -18.03 3.74 -40.22
N LEU A 63 -18.89 4.56 -40.82
CA LEU A 63 -18.74 5.00 -42.20
C LEU A 63 -18.41 6.50 -42.21
N ILE A 64 -17.44 6.90 -43.01
CA ILE A 64 -17.06 8.28 -43.21
C ILE A 64 -17.33 8.71 -44.65
N LYS A 65 -17.81 9.95 -44.78
CA LYS A 65 -18.06 10.63 -46.05
C LYS A 65 -17.10 11.80 -46.18
N GLN A 66 -17.00 12.36 -47.39
CA GLN A 66 -16.23 13.58 -47.68
C GLN A 66 -16.57 14.76 -46.75
N SER A 67 -17.84 14.86 -46.31
CA SER A 67 -18.29 15.88 -45.36
C SER A 67 -17.65 15.78 -43.97
N ASP A 68 -17.18 14.59 -43.58
CA ASP A 68 -16.61 14.33 -42.26
C ASP A 68 -15.11 14.69 -42.18
N TYR A 69 -14.57 15.32 -43.23
CA TYR A 69 -13.17 15.76 -43.30
C TYR A 69 -12.67 16.44 -42.03
N HIS A 70 -13.42 17.41 -41.51
CA HIS A 70 -13.01 18.17 -40.33
C HIS A 70 -12.95 17.32 -39.05
N LYS A 71 -13.84 16.33 -38.91
CA LYS A 71 -13.87 15.44 -37.75
C LYS A 71 -12.66 14.52 -37.72
N TYR A 72 -12.24 14.02 -38.89
CA TYR A 72 -11.12 13.09 -39.01
C TYR A 72 -9.83 13.76 -39.48
N GLN A 73 -9.77 15.09 -39.51
CA GLN A 73 -8.66 15.85 -40.05
C GLN A 73 -7.32 15.45 -39.40
N ARG A 74 -7.32 15.25 -38.08
CA ARG A 74 -6.12 14.83 -37.33
C ARG A 74 -5.66 13.43 -37.74
N SER A 75 -6.58 12.46 -37.77
CA SER A 75 -6.30 11.10 -38.21
C SER A 75 -5.81 11.04 -39.65
N PHE A 76 -6.42 11.83 -40.53
CA PHE A 76 -6.08 11.94 -41.94
C PHE A 76 -4.68 12.52 -42.15
N GLN A 77 -4.31 13.58 -41.41
CA GLN A 77 -2.97 14.15 -41.46
C GLN A 77 -1.89 13.13 -41.08
N VAL A 78 -2.08 12.40 -39.98
CA VAL A 78 -1.13 11.37 -39.54
C VAL A 78 -1.05 10.22 -40.53
N TRP A 79 -2.17 9.83 -41.13
CA TRP A 79 -2.18 8.83 -42.20
C TRP A 79 -1.40 9.32 -43.44
N MET A 80 -1.57 10.57 -43.86
CA MET A 80 -0.78 11.14 -44.97
C MET A 80 0.71 11.16 -44.64
N GLU A 81 1.08 11.53 -43.41
CA GLU A 81 2.47 11.57 -42.98
C GLU A 81 3.11 10.17 -42.96
N GLU A 82 2.46 9.20 -42.33
CA GLU A 82 3.06 7.89 -42.08
C GLU A 82 2.86 6.88 -43.22
N VAL A 83 1.70 6.91 -43.90
CA VAL A 83 1.37 5.95 -44.96
C VAL A 83 1.76 6.50 -46.33
N LYS A 84 1.49 7.78 -46.61
CA LYS A 84 1.84 8.42 -47.88
C LYS A 84 3.20 9.14 -47.85
N GLY A 85 3.80 9.35 -46.68
CA GLY A 85 5.08 10.05 -46.53
C GLY A 85 4.99 11.58 -46.67
N ILE A 86 3.79 12.15 -46.72
CA ILE A 86 3.54 13.57 -46.99
C ILE A 86 3.30 14.30 -45.66
N HIS A 87 4.35 14.91 -45.12
CA HIS A 87 4.32 15.55 -43.80
C HIS A 87 3.57 16.90 -43.80
N SER A 88 3.64 17.63 -44.92
CA SER A 88 3.00 18.93 -45.10
C SER A 88 2.50 19.04 -46.54
N PHE A 89 1.23 18.74 -46.76
CA PHE A 89 0.61 18.90 -48.06
C PHE A 89 0.38 20.39 -48.36
N ASN A 90 1.07 20.92 -49.37
CA ASN A 90 0.92 22.31 -49.84
C ASN A 90 0.29 22.40 -51.24
N GLY A 91 -0.40 21.34 -51.68
CA GLY A 91 -1.01 21.27 -52.99
C GLY A 91 -2.42 21.90 -53.04
N PRO A 92 -3.07 21.86 -54.22
CA PRO A 92 -4.40 22.39 -54.40
C PRO A 92 -5.47 21.57 -53.65
N LYS A 93 -6.55 22.24 -53.23
CA LYS A 93 -7.62 21.63 -52.41
C LYS A 93 -8.25 20.37 -53.03
N TRP A 94 -8.34 20.29 -54.36
CA TRP A 94 -8.94 19.13 -55.03
C TRP A 94 -8.11 17.85 -54.83
N GLU A 95 -6.79 17.96 -54.81
CA GLU A 95 -5.89 16.81 -54.61
C GLU A 95 -5.95 16.34 -53.16
N LEU A 96 -6.06 17.27 -52.20
CA LEU A 96 -6.34 16.95 -50.80
C LEU A 96 -7.64 16.15 -50.63
N GLN A 97 -8.69 16.49 -51.40
CA GLN A 97 -9.95 15.76 -51.38
C GLN A 97 -9.84 14.36 -52.00
N GLN A 98 -8.97 14.16 -52.99
CA GLN A 98 -8.69 12.82 -53.53
C GLN A 98 -8.03 11.93 -52.47
N TYR A 99 -7.00 12.43 -51.78
CA TYR A 99 -6.38 11.71 -50.66
C TYR A 99 -7.38 11.41 -49.55
N PHE A 100 -8.28 12.35 -49.24
CA PHE A 100 -9.34 12.09 -48.26
C PHE A 100 -10.35 11.05 -48.76
N SER A 101 -10.58 10.94 -50.06
CA SER A 101 -11.40 9.88 -50.64
C SER A 101 -10.78 8.50 -50.47
N GLU A 102 -9.48 8.37 -50.71
CA GLU A 102 -8.74 7.14 -50.44
C GLU A 102 -8.77 6.80 -48.95
N PHE A 103 -8.53 7.79 -48.08
CA PHE A 103 -8.65 7.62 -46.64
C PHE A 103 -10.06 7.16 -46.22
N ALA A 104 -11.10 7.71 -46.85
CA ALA A 104 -12.49 7.33 -46.59
C ALA A 104 -12.78 5.88 -47.03
N GLU A 105 -12.26 5.47 -48.17
CA GLU A 105 -12.36 4.09 -48.64
C GLU A 105 -11.68 3.11 -47.68
N ASP A 106 -10.44 3.40 -47.30
CA ASP A 106 -9.67 2.55 -46.39
C ASP A 106 -10.28 2.49 -44.99
N PHE A 107 -10.81 3.61 -44.51
CA PHE A 107 -11.54 3.67 -43.23
C PHE A 107 -12.78 2.78 -43.30
N ASN A 108 -13.57 2.94 -44.37
CA ASN A 108 -14.84 2.26 -44.51
C ASN A 108 -14.65 0.77 -44.70
N THR A 109 -13.63 0.33 -45.43
CA THR A 109 -13.31 -1.09 -45.68
C THR A 109 -12.47 -1.73 -44.57
N ALA A 110 -12.01 -0.91 -43.63
CA ALA A 110 -11.14 -1.26 -42.52
C ALA A 110 -9.80 -1.88 -42.95
N THR A 111 -9.19 -1.33 -44.00
CA THR A 111 -7.93 -1.79 -44.60
C THR A 111 -6.68 -1.07 -44.07
N PHE A 112 -6.82 -0.11 -43.15
CA PHE A 112 -5.66 0.61 -42.64
C PHE A 112 -4.63 -0.31 -41.96
N PRO A 113 -3.31 -0.02 -42.09
CA PRO A 113 -2.25 -0.84 -41.49
C PRO A 113 -2.31 -0.91 -39.95
N HIS A 114 -2.81 0.14 -39.30
CA HIS A 114 -2.88 0.22 -37.84
C HIS A 114 -4.19 0.84 -37.36
N VAL A 115 -4.67 0.37 -36.20
CA VAL A 115 -5.98 0.80 -35.63
C VAL A 115 -6.00 2.28 -35.23
N LYS A 116 -4.83 2.92 -35.06
CA LYS A 116 -4.72 4.33 -34.66
C LYS A 116 -5.32 5.31 -35.67
N TYR A 117 -5.36 4.96 -36.97
CA TYR A 117 -5.86 5.88 -37.99
C TYR A 117 -7.39 6.01 -37.97
N TYR A 118 -8.12 5.05 -37.36
CA TYR A 118 -9.58 5.19 -37.23
C TYR A 118 -9.96 6.24 -36.17
N ASN A 119 -9.15 6.40 -35.12
CA ASN A 119 -9.34 7.45 -34.12
C ASN A 119 -8.01 7.81 -33.46
N TYR A 120 -7.31 8.77 -34.06
CA TYR A 120 -5.99 9.16 -33.62
C TYR A 120 -6.03 9.89 -32.27
N GLU A 121 -7.04 10.75 -32.04
CA GLU A 121 -7.19 11.50 -30.79
C GLU A 121 -7.39 10.58 -29.59
N GLU A 122 -8.26 9.57 -29.72
CA GLU A 122 -8.43 8.58 -28.65
C GLU A 122 -7.18 7.76 -28.41
N TRP A 123 -6.45 7.41 -29.48
CA TRP A 123 -5.22 6.64 -29.37
C TRP A 123 -4.12 7.45 -28.66
N GLU A 124 -3.93 8.71 -29.05
CA GLU A 124 -2.97 9.64 -28.44
C GLU A 124 -3.30 9.87 -26.96
N MET A 125 -4.58 10.10 -26.63
CA MET A 125 -5.02 10.29 -25.25
C MET A 125 -4.78 9.03 -24.40
N LYS A 126 -5.01 7.83 -24.95
CA LYS A 126 -4.74 6.56 -24.26
C LYS A 126 -3.25 6.35 -24.02
N GLU A 127 -2.40 6.63 -25.00
CA GLU A 127 -0.95 6.50 -24.84
C GLU A 127 -0.40 7.54 -23.86
N TYR A 128 -0.87 8.79 -23.93
CA TYR A 128 -0.54 9.82 -22.95
C TYR A 128 -0.94 9.42 -21.52
N GLN A 129 -2.16 8.91 -21.34
CA GLN A 129 -2.64 8.45 -20.04
C GLN A 129 -1.83 7.27 -19.50
N LYS A 130 -1.49 6.31 -20.37
CA LYS A 130 -0.65 5.17 -20.02
C LYS A 130 0.76 5.61 -19.61
N GLN A 131 1.33 6.61 -20.27
CA GLN A 131 2.62 7.18 -19.91
C GLN A 131 2.55 7.85 -18.53
N LYS A 132 1.54 8.68 -18.30
CA LYS A 132 1.29 9.32 -17.00
C LYS A 132 1.07 8.30 -15.88
N ASP A 133 0.37 7.20 -16.14
CA ASP A 133 0.17 6.13 -15.17
C ASP A 133 1.44 5.33 -14.88
N LYS A 134 2.33 5.15 -15.88
CA LYS A 134 3.67 4.59 -15.64
C LYS A 134 4.47 5.51 -14.73
N GLU A 135 4.52 6.81 -15.02
CA GLU A 135 5.24 7.80 -14.22
C GLU A 135 4.73 7.85 -12.78
N ARG A 136 3.41 7.86 -12.58
CA ARG A 136 2.81 7.78 -11.23
C ARG A 136 3.20 6.50 -10.49
N LYS A 137 3.24 5.35 -11.17
CA LYS A 137 3.68 4.09 -10.57
C LYS A 137 5.17 4.12 -10.22
N HIS A 138 6.02 4.70 -11.07
CA HIS A 138 7.44 4.86 -10.79
C HIS A 138 7.68 5.80 -9.60
N ALA A 139 6.97 6.94 -9.55
CA ALA A 139 7.02 7.86 -8.42
C ALA A 139 6.55 7.19 -7.11
N SER A 140 5.47 6.41 -7.16
CA SER A 140 4.99 5.66 -5.99
C SER A 140 5.99 4.60 -5.51
N LYS A 141 6.61 3.85 -6.43
CA LYS A 141 7.66 2.87 -6.06
C LYS A 141 8.88 3.56 -5.45
N SER A 142 9.29 4.69 -6.01
CA SER A 142 10.38 5.51 -5.47
C SER A 142 10.06 6.02 -4.06
N ALA A 143 8.83 6.50 -3.84
CA ALA A 143 8.38 6.95 -2.52
C ALA A 143 8.38 5.82 -1.47
N VAL A 144 7.92 4.61 -1.83
CA VAL A 144 7.95 3.44 -0.94
C VAL A 144 9.40 3.06 -0.60
N LEU A 145 10.30 3.06 -1.59
CA LEU A 145 11.72 2.75 -1.36
C LEU A 145 12.38 3.79 -0.46
N ALA A 146 12.06 5.08 -0.63
CA ALA A 146 12.55 6.14 0.24
C ALA A 146 12.04 6.01 1.69
N ASP A 147 10.79 5.59 1.87
CA ASP A 147 10.21 5.34 3.20
C ASP A 147 10.85 4.13 3.89
N GLU A 148 11.05 3.03 3.15
CA GLU A 148 11.72 1.83 3.65
C GLU A 148 13.17 2.12 4.08
N LEU A 149 13.90 2.94 3.31
CA LEU A 149 15.27 3.35 3.65
C LEU A 149 15.31 4.16 4.95
N ARG A 150 14.35 5.08 5.16
CA ARG A 150 14.23 5.85 6.41
C ARG A 150 13.94 4.95 7.60
N HIS A 151 13.02 4.00 7.44
CA HIS A 151 12.69 3.05 8.48
C HIS A 151 13.90 2.18 8.85
N GLN A 152 14.66 1.70 7.87
CA GLN A 152 15.87 0.92 8.13
C GLN A 152 16.95 1.74 8.86
N ALA A 153 17.15 3.01 8.48
CA ALA A 153 18.07 3.90 9.17
C ALA A 153 17.67 4.13 10.64
N GLN A 154 16.37 4.34 10.90
CA GLN A 154 15.85 4.48 12.26
C GLN A 154 16.07 3.21 13.09
N GLN A 155 15.83 2.03 12.51
CA GLN A 155 16.06 0.76 13.20
C GLN A 155 17.54 0.56 13.55
N ARG A 156 18.46 0.90 12.64
CA ARG A 156 19.91 0.84 12.89
C ARG A 156 20.32 1.77 14.02
N LEU A 157 19.83 3.01 14.02
CA LEU A 157 20.12 3.97 15.08
C LEU A 157 19.61 3.47 16.44
N LYS A 158 18.39 2.93 16.48
CA LYS A 158 17.80 2.36 17.70
C LYS A 158 18.59 1.14 18.20
N ALA A 159 19.06 0.29 17.30
CA ALA A 159 19.91 -0.86 17.65
C ALA A 159 21.26 -0.41 18.24
N GLN A 160 21.91 0.60 17.63
CA GLN A 160 23.15 1.17 18.16
C GLN A 160 22.95 1.82 19.52
N GLN A 161 21.86 2.57 19.74
CA GLN A 161 21.55 3.15 21.05
C GLN A 161 21.32 2.08 22.12
N ARG A 162 20.65 0.98 21.76
CA ARG A 162 20.46 -0.15 22.68
C ARG A 162 21.80 -0.81 23.03
N GLN A 163 22.63 -1.09 22.03
CA GLN A 163 23.97 -1.65 22.26
C GLN A 163 24.83 -0.73 23.14
N ALA A 164 24.85 0.57 22.86
CA ALA A 164 25.57 1.54 23.68
C ALA A 164 25.03 1.61 25.12
N ALA A 165 23.71 1.54 25.31
CA ALA A 165 23.10 1.51 26.63
C ALA A 165 23.44 0.22 27.40
N ASP A 166 23.41 -0.93 26.72
CA ASP A 166 23.78 -2.23 27.30
C ASP A 166 25.27 -2.25 27.70
N GLU A 167 26.15 -1.72 26.85
CA GLU A 167 27.58 -1.56 27.15
C GLU A 167 27.80 -0.63 28.35
N GLN A 168 27.08 0.49 28.42
CA GLN A 168 27.15 1.40 29.57
C GLN A 168 26.69 0.72 30.86
N LEU A 169 25.61 -0.07 30.81
CA LEU A 169 25.14 -0.84 31.94
C LEU A 169 26.17 -1.88 32.37
N LEU A 170 26.74 -2.63 31.41
CA LEU A 170 27.78 -3.60 31.70
C LEU A 170 29.00 -2.93 32.36
N LEU A 171 29.49 -1.83 31.80
CA LEU A 171 30.57 -1.05 32.40
C LEU A 171 30.20 -0.53 33.79
N ALA A 172 28.97 -0.08 34.02
CA ALA A 172 28.51 0.35 35.34
C ALA A 172 28.49 -0.81 36.34
N THR A 173 28.05 -2.00 35.93
CA THR A 173 28.08 -3.20 36.79
C THR A 173 29.50 -3.65 37.10
N MET A 174 30.43 -3.61 36.14
CA MET A 174 31.84 -3.94 36.35
C MET A 174 32.54 -2.91 37.24
N LYS A 175 32.30 -1.60 37.05
CA LYS A 175 32.81 -0.55 37.93
C LYS A 175 32.31 -0.68 39.36
N ASN A 176 31.11 -1.20 39.54
CA ASN A 176 30.52 -1.48 40.85
C ASN A 176 30.85 -2.90 41.38
N SER A 177 31.65 -3.70 40.66
CA SER A 177 31.94 -5.09 41.03
C SER A 177 32.55 -5.18 42.43
N ASP A 178 33.56 -4.36 42.74
CA ASP A 178 34.23 -4.38 44.04
C ASP A 178 33.26 -4.01 45.17
N LYS A 179 32.44 -2.98 44.95
CA LYS A 179 31.37 -2.58 45.86
C LYS A 179 30.31 -3.68 46.05
N ILE A 180 29.98 -4.43 45.00
CA ILE A 180 29.05 -5.57 45.06
C ILE A 180 29.66 -6.74 45.86
N GLN A 181 30.95 -7.03 45.69
CA GLN A 181 31.64 -8.06 46.47
C GLN A 181 31.68 -7.68 47.96
N ASP A 182 31.95 -6.42 48.28
CA ASP A 182 31.95 -5.92 49.66
C ASP A 182 30.56 -5.99 50.29
N MET A 183 29.52 -5.56 49.57
CA MET A 183 28.12 -5.71 50.01
C MET A 183 27.76 -7.18 50.25
N LYS A 184 28.20 -8.10 49.38
CA LYS A 184 27.97 -9.55 49.55
C LYS A 184 28.69 -10.11 50.78
N ARG A 185 29.92 -9.65 51.05
CA ARG A 185 30.69 -10.02 52.24
C ARG A 185 30.00 -9.51 53.51
N GLN A 186 29.55 -8.26 53.51
CA GLN A 186 28.80 -7.68 54.64
C GLN A 186 27.48 -8.41 54.88
N ALA A 187 26.72 -8.72 53.82
CA ALA A 187 25.47 -9.47 53.91
C ALA A 187 25.68 -10.88 54.50
N LYS A 188 26.77 -11.56 54.12
CA LYS A 188 27.15 -12.86 54.70
C LYS A 188 27.48 -12.75 56.19
N LEU A 189 28.21 -11.71 56.59
CA LEU A 189 28.51 -11.48 58.01
C LEU A 189 27.24 -11.18 58.81
N GLN A 190 26.31 -10.41 58.26
CA GLN A 190 25.01 -10.14 58.91
C GLN A 190 24.15 -11.40 59.03
N SER A 191 24.14 -12.29 58.03
CA SER A 191 23.39 -13.54 58.11
C SER A 191 23.99 -14.51 59.14
N GLU A 192 25.32 -14.61 59.20
CA GLU A 192 26.04 -15.37 60.22
C GLU A 192 25.77 -14.81 61.63
N LEU A 193 25.71 -13.48 61.78
CA LEU A 193 25.38 -12.81 63.04
C LEU A 193 23.95 -13.13 63.49
N ARG A 194 22.96 -13.02 62.58
CA ARG A 194 21.56 -13.39 62.85
C ARG A 194 21.42 -14.85 63.23
N HIS A 195 22.19 -15.73 62.58
CA HIS A 195 22.20 -17.14 62.91
C HIS A 195 22.81 -17.39 64.30
N ALA A 196 23.97 -16.81 64.62
CA ALA A 196 24.58 -16.93 65.95
C ALA A 196 23.66 -16.40 67.06
N TYR A 197 22.96 -15.30 66.80
CA TYR A 197 21.94 -14.75 67.70
C TYR A 197 20.78 -15.72 67.93
N LYS A 198 20.24 -16.30 66.86
CA LYS A 198 19.13 -17.26 66.93
C LYS A 198 19.53 -18.57 67.64
N THR A 199 20.76 -19.01 67.47
CA THR A 199 21.31 -20.25 68.05
C THR A 199 21.81 -20.04 69.49
N GLY A 200 21.88 -18.79 69.98
CA GLY A 200 22.26 -18.46 71.35
C GLY A 200 23.78 -18.50 71.64
N ASP A 201 24.62 -18.57 70.60
CA ASP A 201 26.08 -18.60 70.71
C ASP A 201 26.63 -17.17 70.89
N LYS A 202 26.75 -16.76 72.16
CA LYS A 202 27.10 -15.38 72.57
C LYS A 202 28.52 -14.98 72.19
N GLU A 203 29.47 -15.92 72.21
CA GLU A 203 30.87 -15.65 71.87
C GLU A 203 31.03 -15.39 70.38
N ARG A 204 30.40 -16.23 69.56
CA ARG A 204 30.42 -16.10 68.10
C ARG A 204 29.68 -14.85 67.64
N TYR A 205 28.59 -14.48 68.32
CA TYR A 205 27.87 -13.23 68.08
C TYR A 205 28.76 -12.00 68.35
N SER A 206 29.43 -11.92 69.50
CA SER A 206 30.30 -10.78 69.85
C SER A 206 31.48 -10.63 68.88
N MET A 207 32.10 -11.74 68.46
CA MET A 207 33.17 -11.71 67.46
C MET A 207 32.70 -11.22 66.08
N LEU A 208 31.54 -11.70 65.63
CA LEU A 208 30.95 -11.28 64.35
C LEU A 208 30.50 -9.81 64.39
N GLN A 209 29.97 -9.34 65.52
CA GLN A 209 29.60 -7.94 65.72
C GLN A 209 30.82 -7.02 65.65
N ARG A 210 31.90 -7.35 66.36
CA ARG A 210 33.15 -6.57 66.31
C ARG A 210 33.76 -6.54 64.90
N LYS A 211 33.62 -7.62 64.13
CA LYS A 211 34.09 -7.71 62.74
C LYS A 211 33.24 -6.91 61.75
N LEU A 212 31.95 -6.71 62.05
CA LEU A 212 31.05 -5.86 61.28
C LEU A 212 31.30 -4.37 61.58
N GLU A 213 31.52 -4.02 62.85
CA GLU A 213 31.76 -2.64 63.31
C GLU A 213 33.20 -2.16 63.04
N GLY A 214 34.19 -3.05 63.06
CA GLY A 214 35.61 -2.72 62.83
C GLY A 214 36.03 -2.66 61.36
N GLY A 215 35.10 -2.82 60.41
CA GLY A 215 35.37 -2.84 58.97
C GLY A 215 35.27 -1.49 58.26
N ASP A 216 35.08 -0.38 58.99
CA ASP A 216 34.85 0.96 58.44
C ASP A 216 35.87 2.00 58.96
N ARG A 217 37.14 1.60 59.10
CA ARG A 217 38.28 2.51 59.32
C ARG A 217 39.41 2.23 58.35
#